data_AF-A0A946MWY1-F1
#
_entry.id   AF-A0A946MWY1-F1
#
_cell.length_a   1.000
_cell.length_b   1.000
_cell.length_c   1.000
_cell.angle_alpha   90.00
_cell.angle_beta   90.00
_cell.angle_gamma   90.00
#
_symmetry.space_group_name_H-M   'P 1'
#
loop_
_entity.id
_entity.type
_entity.pdbx_description
1 polymer ?
#
loop_
_entity_poly.entity_id
_entity_poly.type
_entity_poly.pdbx_seq_one_letter_code
_entity_poly.pdbx_strand_id
1 'polypeptide(L)'
;MSKTRSIFEDVAQQAPSSAAPAGGLIDGPLGRGRGLTRIWLAILFALVVLMILVGGLTRLTDSGLSITEWRPVTGAVPPLGAADWQSEFEKYQTIPEYQLQNKGMTLSEFKVIYWWEWGHRQLGRVIGLVWAVGF
;
A
#
# COMPACT_ATOMS: atom_id res chain seq x y z
N MET A 1 26.94 29.25 72.44
CA MET A 1 26.63 28.02 71.67
C MET A 1 25.44 28.31 70.75
N SER A 2 25.69 28.92 69.58
CA SER A 2 24.66 29.14 68.56
C SER A 2 24.79 28.04 67.52
N LYS A 3 23.82 27.12 67.47
CA LYS A 3 23.75 26.07 66.46
C LYS A 3 22.90 26.61 65.32
N THR A 4 23.55 27.17 64.30
CA THR A 4 22.91 27.56 63.05
C THR A 4 22.25 26.31 62.46
N ARG A 5 20.92 26.25 62.48
CA ARG A 5 20.17 25.20 61.77
C ARG A 5 20.24 25.53 60.29
N SER A 6 20.91 24.69 59.53
CA SER A 6 21.08 24.83 58.08
C SER A 6 19.76 24.53 57.36
N ILE A 7 18.88 25.54 57.30
CA ILE A 7 17.56 25.46 56.67
C ILE A 7 17.60 25.31 55.13
N PHE A 8 18.80 25.30 54.54
CA PHE A 8 19.02 25.26 53.09
C PHE A 8 19.89 24.08 52.63
N GLU A 9 20.25 23.15 53.51
CA GLU A 9 21.13 22.03 53.15
C GLU A 9 20.37 20.86 52.48
N ASP A 10 19.06 20.77 52.70
CA ASP A 10 18.22 19.67 52.21
C ASP A 10 17.70 19.85 50.77
N VAL A 11 18.02 20.94 50.07
CA VAL A 11 17.62 21.10 48.64
C VAL A 11 18.73 20.63 47.70
N ALA A 12 19.99 20.62 48.15
CA ALA A 12 21.12 20.17 47.33
C ALA A 12 21.25 18.63 47.27
N GLN A 13 20.67 17.92 48.24
CA GLN A 13 20.81 16.46 48.36
C GLN A 13 19.74 15.67 47.58
N GLN A 14 18.72 16.36 47.05
CA GLN A 14 17.67 15.78 46.21
C GLN A 14 17.60 16.48 44.85
N ALA A 15 18.73 16.56 44.16
CA ALA A 15 18.63 16.51 42.71
C ALA A 15 18.06 15.12 42.38
N PRO A 16 16.89 15.00 41.70
CA PRO A 16 16.55 13.72 41.13
C PRO A 16 17.74 13.34 40.27
N SER A 17 18.34 12.17 40.52
CA SER A 17 19.31 11.62 39.59
C SER A 17 18.57 11.52 38.26
N SER A 18 18.79 12.50 37.39
CA SER A 18 18.36 12.44 36.02
C SER A 18 19.25 11.38 35.41
N ALA A 19 18.84 10.12 35.60
CA ALA A 19 19.33 9.04 34.78
C ALA A 19 19.20 9.57 33.35
N ALA A 20 20.34 9.78 32.70
CA ALA A 20 20.37 10.17 31.30
C ALA A 20 19.36 9.25 30.60
N PRO A 21 18.44 9.79 29.79
CA PRO A 21 17.42 8.97 29.17
C PRO A 21 18.14 7.78 28.57
N ALA A 22 17.74 6.57 28.96
CA ALA A 22 18.39 5.35 28.53
C ALA A 22 18.21 5.25 27.00
N GLY A 23 19.12 5.90 26.27
CA GLY A 23 19.23 5.81 24.83
C GLY A 23 19.52 4.36 24.50
N GLY A 24 18.82 3.82 23.52
CA GLY A 24 18.93 2.41 23.17
C GLY A 24 17.85 1.50 23.76
N LEU A 25 16.78 2.03 24.38
CA LEU A 25 15.54 1.25 24.60
C LEU A 25 14.95 0.71 23.28
N ILE A 26 15.29 1.34 22.16
CA ILE A 26 15.01 0.87 20.79
C ILE A 26 16.07 -0.09 20.22
N ASP A 27 17.24 -0.21 20.84
CA ASP A 27 18.40 -0.96 20.34
C ASP A 27 18.71 -2.22 21.17
N GLY A 28 17.85 -2.57 22.13
CA GLY A 28 17.95 -3.83 22.89
C GLY A 28 17.99 -5.06 21.97
N PRO A 29 18.66 -6.16 22.39
CA PRO A 29 18.91 -7.34 21.55
C PRO A 29 17.60 -7.82 20.92
N LEU A 30 17.60 -7.81 19.58
CA LEU A 30 16.43 -7.90 18.72
C LEU A 30 15.58 -9.13 19.05
N GLY A 31 14.46 -8.92 19.74
CA GLY A 31 13.37 -9.88 19.74
C GLY A 31 12.93 -10.13 18.29
N ARG A 32 12.80 -11.41 17.92
CA ARG A 32 12.46 -11.90 16.56
C ARG A 32 11.34 -11.10 15.86
N GLY A 33 10.40 -10.53 16.61
CA GLY A 33 9.33 -9.66 16.11
C GLY A 33 9.82 -8.37 15.43
N ARG A 34 10.87 -7.69 15.92
CA ARG A 34 11.36 -6.43 15.31
C ARG A 34 11.92 -6.65 13.89
N GLY A 35 12.53 -7.81 13.64
CA GLY A 35 13.01 -8.19 12.32
C GLY A 35 11.88 -8.44 11.33
N LEU A 36 10.84 -9.16 11.77
CA LEU A 36 9.65 -9.45 10.96
C LEU A 36 8.88 -8.17 10.62
N THR A 37 8.67 -7.26 11.58
CA THR A 37 8.04 -5.97 11.32
C THR A 37 8.82 -5.13 10.31
N ARG A 38 10.16 -5.10 10.39
CA ARG A 38 11.00 -4.38 9.42
C ARG A 38 10.86 -4.94 8.01
N ILE A 39 10.91 -6.26 7.87
CA ILE A 39 10.75 -6.93 6.57
C ILE A 39 9.36 -6.64 6.00
N TRP A 40 8.32 -6.71 6.83
CA TRP A 40 6.97 -6.36 6.38
C TRP A 40 6.83 -4.95 5.87
N LEU A 41 7.30 -3.97 6.64
CA LEU A 41 7.23 -2.57 6.25
C LEU A 41 8.02 -2.33 4.96
N ALA A 42 9.16 -3.00 4.78
CA ALA A 42 9.94 -2.94 3.55
C ALA A 42 9.17 -3.55 2.36
N ILE A 43 8.50 -4.69 2.55
CA ILE A 43 7.65 -5.31 1.52
C ILE A 43 6.49 -4.39 1.16
N LEU A 44 5.75 -3.87 2.14
CA LEU A 44 4.64 -2.94 1.90
C LEU A 44 5.11 -1.69 1.16
N PHE A 45 6.23 -1.11 1.57
CA PHE A 45 6.81 0.04 0.89
C PHE A 45 7.13 -0.27 -0.58
N ALA A 46 7.81 -1.39 -0.85
CA ALA A 46 8.12 -1.81 -2.21
C ALA A 46 6.86 -2.05 -3.05
N LEU A 47 5.82 -2.67 -2.48
CA LEU A 47 4.56 -2.90 -3.17
C LEU A 47 3.82 -1.58 -3.47
N VAL A 48 3.84 -0.60 -2.56
CA VAL A 48 3.25 0.72 -2.79
C VAL A 48 3.99 1.47 -3.90
N VAL A 49 5.33 1.43 -3.92
CA VAL A 49 6.11 2.00 -5.04
C VAL A 49 5.72 1.34 -6.36
N LEU A 50 5.62 0.01 -6.39
CA LEU A 50 5.17 -0.72 -7.57
C LEU A 50 3.74 -0.32 -7.98
N MET A 51 2.84 -0.13 -7.02
CA MET A 51 1.45 0.29 -7.28
C MET A 51 1.39 1.65 -7.96
N ILE A 52 2.22 2.60 -7.53
CA ILE A 52 2.32 3.93 -8.14
C ILE A 52 2.85 3.82 -9.57
N LEU A 53 3.91 3.02 -9.79
CA LEU A 53 4.48 2.83 -11.13
C LEU A 53 3.47 2.19 -12.09
N VAL A 54 2.89 1.05 -11.70
CA VAL A 54 1.90 0.32 -12.51
C VAL A 54 0.65 1.17 -12.75
N GLY A 55 0.17 1.88 -11.73
CA GLY A 55 -0.98 2.80 -11.87
C GLY A 55 -0.68 3.98 -12.79
N GLY A 56 0.54 4.53 -12.70
CA GLY A 56 1.02 5.57 -13.61
C GLY A 56 1.05 5.08 -15.06
N LEU A 57 1.60 3.88 -15.31
CA LEU A 57 1.58 3.28 -16.65
C LEU A 57 0.14 3.02 -17.14
N THR A 58 -0.74 2.52 -16.27
CA THR A 58 -2.16 2.29 -16.61
C THR A 58 -2.84 3.59 -17.04
N ARG A 59 -2.49 4.70 -16.39
CA ARG A 59 -3.00 6.03 -16.78
C ARG A 59 -2.41 6.52 -18.10
N LEU A 60 -1.11 6.31 -18.34
CA LEU A 60 -0.43 6.74 -19.56
C LEU A 60 -0.79 5.90 -20.79
N THR A 61 -1.29 4.68 -20.58
CA THR A 61 -1.74 3.77 -21.64
C THR A 61 -3.25 3.85 -21.89
N ASP A 62 -3.92 4.85 -21.31
CA ASP A 62 -5.38 5.04 -21.38
C ASP A 62 -6.17 3.76 -21.08
N SER A 63 -5.65 2.94 -20.15
CA SER A 63 -6.25 1.67 -19.76
C SER A 63 -7.09 1.76 -18.50
N GLY A 64 -7.09 2.91 -17.81
CA GLY A 64 -7.72 3.08 -16.50
C GLY A 64 -9.26 3.04 -16.47
N LEU A 65 -9.91 2.91 -17.62
CA LEU A 65 -11.38 2.89 -17.78
C LEU A 65 -11.85 1.67 -18.61
N SER A 66 -10.96 0.70 -18.83
CA SER A 66 -11.25 -0.55 -19.53
C SER A 66 -12.18 -1.51 -18.76
N ILE A 67 -12.21 -1.44 -17.43
CA ILE A 67 -13.06 -2.25 -16.55
C ILE A 67 -14.16 -1.37 -15.95
N THR A 68 -15.33 -1.47 -16.57
CA THR A 68 -16.49 -0.60 -16.32
C THR A 68 -17.18 -0.90 -14.99
N GLU A 69 -17.07 -2.14 -14.51
CA GLU A 69 -17.73 -2.60 -13.29
C GLU A 69 -16.79 -2.66 -12.08
N TRP A 70 -17.33 -2.27 -10.92
CA TRP A 70 -16.64 -2.44 -9.65
C TRP A 70 -17.03 -3.77 -9.01
N ARG A 71 -16.14 -4.77 -9.14
CA ARG A 71 -16.34 -6.13 -8.60
C ARG A 71 -15.22 -6.47 -7.61
N PRO A 72 -15.35 -6.15 -6.30
CA PRO A 72 -14.25 -6.24 -5.34
C PRO A 72 -13.70 -7.66 -5.19
N VAL A 73 -14.60 -8.63 -5.08
CA VAL A 73 -14.28 -10.04 -4.84
C VAL A 73 -14.25 -10.82 -6.17
N THR A 74 -15.34 -10.77 -6.95
CA THR A 74 -15.44 -11.57 -8.19
C THR A 74 -14.59 -11.03 -9.34
N GLY A 75 -14.17 -9.75 -9.30
CA GLY A 75 -13.26 -9.17 -10.29
C GLY A 75 -11.79 -9.56 -10.08
N ALA A 76 -11.49 -10.47 -9.14
CA ALA A 76 -10.17 -11.08 -9.01
C ALA A 76 -9.91 -12.12 -10.11
N VAL A 77 -10.96 -12.69 -10.70
CA VAL A 77 -10.86 -13.63 -11.80
C VAL A 77 -11.02 -12.85 -13.11
N PRO A 78 -10.04 -12.89 -14.03
CA PRO A 78 -10.20 -12.27 -15.34
C PRO A 78 -11.22 -13.06 -16.18
N PRO A 79 -11.74 -12.51 -17.28
CA PRO A 79 -12.63 -13.24 -18.17
C PRO A 79 -11.93 -14.51 -18.68
N LEU A 80 -12.54 -15.68 -18.45
CA LEU A 80 -11.93 -16.97 -18.77
C LEU A 80 -12.40 -17.49 -20.13
N GLY A 81 -13.66 -17.19 -20.50
CA GLY A 81 -14.26 -17.62 -21.77
C GLY A 81 -14.26 -16.54 -22.86
N ALA A 82 -14.36 -16.97 -24.12
CA ALA A 82 -14.51 -16.05 -25.25
C ALA A 82 -15.80 -15.21 -25.16
N ALA A 83 -16.89 -15.80 -24.67
CA ALA A 83 -18.16 -15.09 -24.44
C ALA A 83 -18.04 -13.99 -23.38
N ASP A 84 -17.31 -14.24 -22.29
CA ASP A 84 -17.07 -13.25 -21.24
C ASP A 84 -16.24 -12.08 -21.75
N TRP A 85 -15.17 -12.37 -22.52
CA TRP A 85 -14.34 -11.36 -23.17
C TRP A 85 -15.16 -10.48 -24.13
N GLN A 86 -16.08 -11.10 -24.88
CA GLN A 86 -16.94 -10.38 -25.80
C GLN A 86 -17.92 -9.46 -25.05
N SER A 87 -18.52 -9.94 -23.95
CA SER A 87 -19.42 -9.13 -23.12
C SER A 87 -18.72 -7.93 -22.48
N GLU A 88 -17.51 -8.11 -21.94
CA GLU A 88 -16.73 -7.00 -21.38
C GLU A 88 -16.32 -5.99 -22.46
N PHE A 89 -15.95 -6.48 -23.65
CA PHE A 89 -15.64 -5.60 -24.78
C PHE A 89 -16.86 -4.83 -25.27
N GLU A 90 -18.03 -5.46 -25.37
CA GLU A 90 -19.29 -4.77 -25.69
C GLU A 90 -19.61 -3.67 -24.68
N LYS A 91 -19.42 -3.92 -23.38
CA LYS A 91 -19.57 -2.88 -22.35
C LYS A 91 -18.60 -1.73 -22.60
N TYR A 92 -17.33 -2.03 -22.87
CA TYR A 92 -16.32 -1.01 -23.16
C TYR A 92 -16.69 -0.17 -24.39
N GLN A 93 -17.26 -0.77 -25.42
CA GLN A 93 -17.73 -0.06 -26.62
C GLN A 93 -18.81 1.00 -26.35
N THR A 94 -19.58 0.85 -25.26
CA THR A 94 -20.60 1.83 -24.86
C THR A 94 -20.04 3.09 -24.21
N ILE A 95 -18.78 3.06 -23.76
CA ILE A 95 -18.16 4.17 -23.03
C ILE A 95 -17.63 5.24 -24.01
N PRO A 96 -17.70 6.53 -23.64
CA PRO A 96 -17.10 7.61 -24.42
C PRO A 96 -15.63 7.40 -24.80
N GLU A 97 -14.81 6.78 -23.96
CA GLU A 97 -13.40 6.51 -24.25
C GLU A 97 -13.21 5.63 -25.49
N TYR A 98 -14.01 4.58 -25.63
CA TYR A 98 -14.02 3.79 -26.87
C TYR A 98 -14.47 4.63 -28.06
N GLN A 99 -15.52 5.44 -27.91
CA GLN A 99 -16.07 6.22 -29.02
C GLN A 99 -15.15 7.36 -29.48
N LEU A 100 -14.39 7.96 -28.56
CA LEU A 100 -13.59 9.16 -28.78
C LEU A 100 -12.11 8.86 -29.05
N GLN A 101 -11.54 7.84 -28.42
CA GLN A 101 -10.11 7.51 -28.53
C GLN A 101 -9.85 6.16 -29.20
N ASN A 102 -10.59 5.12 -28.80
CA ASN A 102 -10.29 3.73 -29.16
C ASN A 102 -11.26 3.14 -30.21
N LYS A 103 -11.83 3.98 -31.07
CA LYS A 103 -12.88 3.58 -32.00
C LYS A 103 -12.34 2.63 -33.06
N GLY A 104 -12.94 1.45 -33.18
CA GLY A 104 -12.50 0.41 -34.11
C GLY A 104 -11.38 -0.47 -33.57
N MET A 105 -11.05 -0.34 -32.27
CA MET A 105 -10.13 -1.24 -31.58
C MET A 105 -10.61 -2.70 -31.68
N THR A 106 -9.66 -3.61 -31.83
CA THR A 106 -9.91 -5.06 -31.85
C THR A 106 -10.03 -5.64 -30.45
N LEU A 107 -10.67 -6.82 -30.33
CA LEU A 107 -10.73 -7.54 -29.05
C LEU A 107 -9.34 -7.83 -28.47
N SER A 108 -8.33 -8.07 -29.32
CA SER A 108 -6.94 -8.29 -28.91
C SER A 108 -6.31 -7.05 -28.26
N GLU A 109 -6.54 -5.87 -28.82
CA GLU A 109 -6.06 -4.61 -28.25
C GLU A 109 -6.78 -4.27 -26.95
N PHE A 110 -8.10 -4.51 -26.90
CA PHE A 110 -8.87 -4.39 -25.66
C PHE A 110 -8.32 -5.26 -24.54
N LYS A 111 -7.92 -6.50 -24.83
CA LYS A 111 -7.31 -7.39 -23.82
C LYS A 111 -6.04 -6.78 -23.22
N VAL A 112 -5.22 -6.09 -24.01
CA VAL A 112 -3.98 -5.47 -23.50
C VAL A 112 -4.30 -4.39 -22.46
N ILE A 113 -5.19 -3.46 -22.77
CA ILE A 113 -5.60 -2.41 -21.82
C ILE A 113 -6.30 -3.01 -20.60
N TYR A 114 -7.15 -4.02 -20.80
CA TYR A 114 -7.82 -4.74 -19.71
C TYR A 114 -6.82 -5.38 -18.74
N TRP A 115 -5.73 -5.99 -19.24
CA TRP A 115 -4.71 -6.61 -18.40
C TRP A 115 -3.96 -5.60 -17.54
N TRP A 116 -3.70 -4.39 -18.04
CA TRP A 116 -3.08 -3.32 -17.26
C TRP A 116 -3.97 -2.90 -16.10
N GLU A 117 -5.24 -2.63 -16.37
CA GLU A 117 -6.16 -2.23 -15.32
C GLU A 117 -6.44 -3.35 -14.32
N TRP A 118 -6.66 -4.58 -14.80
CA TRP A 118 -6.84 -5.75 -13.96
C TRP A 118 -5.60 -5.98 -13.09
N GLY A 119 -4.40 -5.92 -13.67
CA GLY A 119 -3.13 -6.09 -12.96
C GLY A 119 -2.93 -5.04 -11.88
N HIS A 120 -3.24 -3.77 -12.18
CA HIS A 120 -3.21 -2.69 -11.20
C HIS A 120 -4.20 -2.92 -10.04
N ARG A 121 -5.44 -3.30 -10.34
CA ARG A 121 -6.46 -3.63 -9.32
C ARG A 121 -6.04 -4.84 -8.47
N GLN A 122 -5.43 -5.85 -9.08
CA GLN A 122 -4.91 -7.02 -8.38
C GLN A 122 -3.75 -6.70 -7.46
N LEU A 123 -2.84 -5.82 -7.89
CA LEU A 123 -1.75 -5.35 -7.04
C LEU A 123 -2.27 -4.65 -5.78
N GLY A 124 -3.31 -3.81 -5.91
CA GLY A 124 -3.99 -3.20 -4.76
C GLY A 124 -4.56 -4.23 -3.78
N ARG A 125 -5.19 -5.30 -4.28
CA ARG A 125 -5.69 -6.40 -3.44
C ARG A 125 -4.56 -7.14 -2.71
N VAL A 126 -3.46 -7.44 -3.42
CA VAL A 126 -2.28 -8.09 -2.81
C VAL A 126 -1.70 -7.23 -1.69
N ILE A 127 -1.60 -5.91 -1.89
CA ILE A 127 -1.15 -4.99 -0.83
C ILE A 127 -2.06 -5.07 0.39
N GLY A 128 -3.39 -5.03 0.18
CA GLY A 128 -4.36 -5.16 1.27
C GLY A 128 -4.22 -6.49 2.04
N LEU A 129 -3.99 -7.60 1.34
CA LEU A 129 -3.74 -8.91 1.97
C LEU A 129 -2.42 -8.95 2.75
N VAL A 130 -1.32 -8.47 2.16
CA VAL A 130 -0.01 -8.41 2.83
C VAL A 130 -0.07 -7.51 4.06
N TRP A 131 -0.83 -6.43 3.99
CA TRP A 131 -1.08 -5.57 5.15
C TRP A 131 -1.90 -6.30 6.23
N ALA A 132 -2.97 -7.01 5.84
CA ALA A 132 -3.86 -7.70 6.77
C ALA A 132 -3.21 -8.90 7.49
N VAL A 133 -2.28 -9.62 6.84
CA VAL A 133 -1.60 -10.79 7.42
C VAL A 133 -0.80 -10.42 8.68
N GLY A 134 -0.16 -9.24 8.71
CA GLY A 134 0.54 -8.75 9.89
C GLY A 134 1.74 -9.61 10.35
N PHE A 135 2.49 -9.10 11.34
CA PHE A 135 3.79 -9.61 11.82
C PHE A 135 3.94 -9.31 13.30
#